data_AF-A0A838URF9-F1
#
_entry.id   AF-A0A838URF9-F1
#
_cell.length_a   1.000
_cell.length_b   1.000
_cell.length_c   1.000
_cell.angle_alpha   90.00
_cell.angle_beta   90.00
_cell.angle_gamma   90.00
#
_symmetry.space_group_name_H-M   'P 1'
#
loop_
_entity.id
_entity.type
_entity.pdbx_description
1 polymer ?
#
loop_
_entity_poly.entity_id
_entity_poly.type
_entity_poly.pdbx_seq_one_letter_code
_entity_poly.pdbx_strand_id
1 'polypeptide(L)'
;MRDVDLSVSAAHRGGVDPESSASTVEMRAAIIAETVDLLGLTNVRIDGRHVRIAGELGDYALHLGSGIVHRLPGGALCIIPVHVAHRGRLFFPFADDDPKTAEVISKVGLFARDRGITDPLILQQIYARI
;
A
#
# COMPACT_ATOMS: atom_id res chain seq x y z
N MET A 1 22.72 8.13 23.96
CA MET A 1 22.05 7.02 23.27
C MET A 1 22.24 7.30 21.79
N ARG A 2 23.07 6.52 21.10
CA ARG A 2 23.56 6.89 19.75
C ARG A 2 22.49 6.56 18.70
N ASP A 3 22.28 7.50 17.80
CA ASP A 3 21.54 7.35 16.55
C ASP A 3 21.97 6.08 15.82
N VAL A 4 21.01 5.20 15.58
CA VAL A 4 21.17 4.08 14.66
C VAL A 4 20.57 4.55 13.35
N ASP A 5 21.41 5.15 12.51
CA ASP A 5 21.06 5.49 11.14
C ASP A 5 21.09 4.17 10.34
N LEU A 6 19.92 3.53 10.23
CA LEU A 6 19.74 2.31 9.44
C LEU A 6 19.70 2.69 7.96
N SER A 7 20.85 3.00 7.37
CA SER A 7 21.02 3.00 5.92
C SER A 7 20.97 1.55 5.43
N VAL A 8 19.77 1.07 5.13
CA VAL A 8 19.59 -0.25 4.51
C VAL A 8 19.93 -0.12 3.02
N SER A 9 21.17 -0.46 2.68
CA SER A 9 21.54 -0.69 1.27
C SER A 9 20.93 -2.03 0.84
N ALA A 10 19.70 -2.00 0.30
CA ALA A 10 19.06 -3.19 -0.23
C ALA A 10 19.82 -3.67 -1.48
N ALA A 11 20.33 -4.90 -1.44
CA ALA A 11 20.96 -5.52 -2.60
C ALA A 11 19.93 -5.74 -3.72
N HIS A 12 20.24 -5.16 -4.89
CA HIS A 12 19.39 -5.03 -6.08
C HIS A 12 19.13 -6.37 -6.81
N ARG A 13 18.31 -7.26 -6.23
CA ARG A 13 17.89 -8.53 -6.89
C ARG A 13 16.50 -8.49 -7.53
N GLY A 14 15.90 -7.31 -7.72
CA GLY A 14 14.53 -7.16 -8.19
C GLY A 14 14.28 -6.23 -9.38
N GLY A 15 15.30 -5.60 -9.99
CA GLY A 15 15.08 -4.63 -11.08
C GLY A 15 14.25 -3.40 -10.68
N VAL A 16 14.02 -3.20 -9.38
CA VAL A 16 13.23 -2.11 -8.80
C VAL A 16 14.11 -1.32 -7.85
N ASP A 17 14.00 0.01 -7.92
CA ASP A 17 14.71 0.92 -7.03
C ASP A 17 14.13 0.80 -5.60
N PRO A 18 14.92 0.41 -4.59
CA PRO A 18 14.45 0.33 -3.21
C PRO A 18 14.11 1.71 -2.63
N GLU A 19 14.64 2.78 -3.21
CA GLU A 19 14.27 4.15 -2.86
C GLU A 19 13.12 4.61 -3.75
N SER A 20 11.90 4.66 -3.19
CA SER A 20 10.85 5.41 -3.87
C SER A 20 11.19 6.89 -3.77
N SER A 21 11.74 7.43 -4.86
CA SER A 21 11.98 8.87 -4.98
C SER A 21 10.71 9.67 -4.69
N ALA A 22 10.85 10.95 -4.34
CA ALA A 22 9.71 11.84 -4.11
C ALA A 22 8.76 11.87 -5.32
N SER A 23 9.30 11.90 -6.54
CA SER A 23 8.51 11.86 -7.78
C SER A 23 7.75 10.55 -7.95
N THR A 24 8.31 9.41 -7.54
CA THR A 24 7.60 8.12 -7.58
C THR A 24 6.42 8.10 -6.60
N VAL A 25 6.59 8.66 -5.40
CA VAL A 25 5.50 8.75 -4.40
C VAL A 25 4.38 9.68 -4.86
N GLU A 26 4.73 10.82 -5.45
CA GLU A 26 3.77 11.78 -6.02
C GLU A 26 2.98 11.17 -7.18
N MET A 27 3.65 10.45 -8.08
CA MET A 27 3.00 9.73 -9.18
C MET A 27 2.02 8.68 -8.65
N ARG A 28 2.42 7.88 -7.65
CA ARG A 28 1.51 6.90 -7.01
C ARG A 28 0.31 7.57 -6.36
N ALA A 29 0.51 8.70 -5.69
CA ALA A 29 -0.58 9.47 -5.11
C ALA A 29 -1.60 9.89 -6.18
N ALA A 30 -1.14 10.41 -7.32
CA ALA A 30 -2.01 10.79 -8.43
C ALA A 30 -2.81 9.60 -8.98
N ILE A 31 -2.15 8.45 -9.22
CA ILE A 31 -2.83 7.24 -9.72
C ILE A 31 -3.87 6.74 -8.72
N ILE A 32 -3.58 6.80 -7.41
CA ILE A 32 -4.53 6.41 -6.37
C ILE A 32 -5.71 7.36 -6.32
N ALA A 33 -5.50 8.68 -6.45
CA ALA A 33 -6.59 9.65 -6.48
C ALA A 33 -7.58 9.35 -7.61
N GLU A 34 -7.08 9.14 -8.83
CA GLU A 34 -7.90 8.76 -9.98
C GLU A 34 -8.59 7.40 -9.77
N THR A 35 -7.87 6.41 -9.24
CA THR A 35 -8.44 5.09 -8.97
C THR A 35 -9.57 5.14 -7.93
N VAL A 36 -9.39 5.94 -6.88
CA VAL A 36 -10.37 6.15 -5.80
C VAL A 36 -11.63 6.81 -6.35
N ASP A 37 -11.48 7.84 -7.18
CA ASP A 37 -12.61 8.52 -7.84
C ASP A 37 -13.36 7.59 -8.80
N LEU A 38 -12.63 6.91 -9.69
CA LEU A 38 -13.20 5.94 -10.65
C LEU A 38 -13.97 4.80 -9.96
N LEU A 39 -13.52 4.36 -8.79
CA LEU A 39 -14.17 3.30 -8.01
C LEU A 39 -15.24 3.82 -7.04
N GLY A 40 -15.46 5.14 -6.97
CA GLY A 40 -16.43 5.77 -6.07
C GLY A 40 -16.11 5.54 -4.59
N LEU A 41 -14.83 5.41 -4.22
CA LEU A 41 -14.41 5.17 -2.85
C LEU A 41 -14.40 6.49 -2.06
N THR A 42 -15.34 6.67 -1.15
CA THR A 42 -15.47 7.91 -0.35
C THR A 42 -14.71 7.87 0.97
N ASN A 43 -14.18 6.71 1.34
CA ASN A 43 -13.50 6.45 2.61
C ASN A 43 -11.97 6.42 2.50
N VAL A 44 -11.42 7.02 1.44
CA VAL A 44 -9.98 7.04 1.16
C VAL A 44 -9.53 8.49 1.01
N ARG A 45 -8.45 8.88 1.72
CA ARG A 45 -7.85 10.21 1.65
C ARG A 45 -6.33 10.12 1.56
N ILE A 46 -5.74 10.91 0.68
CA ILE A 46 -4.28 11.04 0.58
C ILE A 46 -3.82 12.13 1.58
N ASP A 47 -2.81 11.81 2.37
CA ASP A 47 -2.24 12.63 3.45
C ASP A 47 -0.70 12.55 3.41
N GLY A 48 -0.09 13.46 2.65
CA GLY A 48 1.35 13.47 2.40
C GLY A 48 1.83 12.17 1.76
N ARG A 49 2.68 11.41 2.48
CA ARG A 49 3.23 10.11 2.01
C ARG A 49 2.33 8.91 2.36
N HIS A 50 1.15 9.13 2.91
CA HIS A 50 0.24 8.07 3.32
C HIS A 50 -1.12 8.19 2.65
N VAL A 51 -1.80 7.05 2.54
CA VAL A 51 -3.24 6.96 2.27
C VAL A 51 -3.94 6.58 3.56
N ARG A 52 -4.87 7.40 4.02
CA ARG A 52 -5.78 7.12 5.14
C ARG A 52 -7.03 6.45 4.59
N ILE A 53 -7.42 5.34 5.21
CA ILE A 53 -8.55 4.53 4.79
C ILE A 53 -9.42 4.26 6.01
N ALA A 54 -10.69 4.68 5.97
CA ALA A 54 -11.67 4.37 7.01
C ALA A 54 -12.47 3.13 6.59
N GLY A 55 -12.03 1.95 7.01
CA GLY A 55 -12.72 0.68 6.72
C GLY A 55 -13.85 0.40 7.70
N GLU A 56 -14.60 -0.66 7.45
CA GLU A 56 -15.63 -1.18 8.36
C GLU A 56 -15.04 -1.99 9.52
N LEU A 57 -13.90 -2.67 9.32
CA LEU A 57 -13.22 -3.48 10.34
C LEU A 57 -12.12 -2.70 11.08
N GLY A 58 -11.69 -1.55 10.55
CA GLY A 58 -10.74 -0.65 11.22
C GLY A 58 -10.33 0.54 10.36
N ASP A 59 -9.56 1.44 10.96
CA ASP A 59 -8.90 2.54 10.25
C ASP A 59 -7.48 2.15 9.89
N TYR A 60 -7.01 2.58 8.71
CA TYR A 60 -5.69 2.20 8.19
C TYR A 60 -4.89 3.40 7.67
N ALA A 61 -3.57 3.30 7.77
CA ALA A 61 -2.62 4.16 7.07
C ALA A 61 -1.70 3.30 6.20
N LEU A 62 -1.72 3.52 4.89
CA LEU A 62 -0.84 2.87 3.92
C LEU A 62 0.25 3.85 3.46
N HIS A 63 1.51 3.50 3.68
CA HIS A 63 2.64 4.31 3.22
C HIS A 63 2.90 4.11 1.73
N LEU A 64 2.85 5.18 0.94
CA LEU A 64 2.96 5.18 -0.51
C LEU A 64 4.32 4.72 -1.04
N GLY A 65 5.40 4.95 -0.27
CA GLY A 65 6.75 4.55 -0.65
C GLY A 65 7.01 3.05 -0.45
N SER A 66 6.60 2.51 0.70
CA SER A 66 6.96 1.15 1.12
C SER A 66 5.86 0.12 0.87
N GLY A 67 4.60 0.55 0.77
CA GLY A 67 3.44 -0.34 0.73
C GLY A 67 3.05 -0.95 2.08
N ILE A 68 3.66 -0.49 3.19
CA ILE A 68 3.33 -0.95 4.54
C ILE A 68 1.98 -0.37 4.96
N VAL A 69 1.11 -1.21 5.51
CA VAL A 69 -0.19 -0.83 6.07
C VAL A 69 -0.08 -0.87 7.59
N HIS A 70 -0.52 0.19 8.26
CA HIS A 70 -0.74 0.24 9.70
C HIS A 70 -2.24 0.28 9.99
N ARG A 71 -2.69 -0.47 10.99
CA ARG A 71 -4.01 -0.29 11.60
C ARG A 71 -3.94 0.83 12.63
N LEU A 72 -5.01 1.63 12.77
CA LEU A 72 -5.10 2.78 13.65
C LEU A 72 -6.26 2.64 14.65
N PRO A 73 -6.01 2.76 15.97
CA PRO A 73 -4.70 2.52 16.60
C PRO A 73 -4.25 1.08 16.33
N GLY A 74 -2.94 0.82 16.35
CA GLY A 74 -2.42 -0.52 16.08
C GLY A 74 -1.02 -0.58 15.51
N GLY A 75 -0.63 -1.80 15.16
CA GLY A 75 0.64 -2.12 14.53
C GLY A 75 0.55 -2.21 13.00
N ALA A 76 1.68 -2.58 12.40
CA ALA A 76 1.75 -2.89 10.98
C ALA A 76 1.02 -4.22 10.68
N LEU A 77 0.30 -4.26 9.56
CA LEU A 77 -0.31 -5.46 9.01
C LEU A 77 0.64 -6.08 7.98
N CYS A 78 0.94 -7.36 8.14
CA CYS A 78 1.74 -8.14 7.21
C CYS A 78 0.88 -8.58 6.02
N ILE A 79 0.94 -7.79 4.95
CA ILE A 79 0.23 -8.05 3.69
C ILE A 79 1.26 -8.24 2.58
N ILE A 80 1.43 -9.49 2.17
CA ILE A 80 2.46 -9.89 1.20
C ILE A 80 1.87 -9.86 -0.22
N PRO A 81 2.45 -9.06 -1.13
CA PRO A 81 2.04 -9.08 -2.53
C PRO A 81 2.47 -10.39 -3.20
N VAL A 82 1.53 -11.06 -3.86
CA VAL A 82 1.83 -12.21 -4.72
C VAL A 82 1.94 -11.69 -6.16
N HIS A 83 3.18 -11.57 -6.65
CA HIS A 83 3.44 -11.14 -8.02
C HIS A 83 3.29 -12.34 -8.95
N VAL A 84 2.11 -12.53 -9.53
CA VAL A 84 1.90 -13.59 -10.53
C VAL A 84 2.52 -13.10 -11.85
N ALA A 85 3.69 -13.64 -12.21
CA ALA A 85 4.50 -13.17 -13.34
C ALA A 85 3.81 -13.15 -14.73
N HIS A 86 2.61 -13.72 -14.87
CA HIS A 86 2.00 -13.97 -16.19
C HIS A 86 0.49 -13.70 -16.33
N ARG A 87 -0.19 -13.03 -15.38
CA ARG A 87 -1.63 -12.70 -15.58
C ARG A 87 -1.97 -11.29 -15.10
N GLY A 88 -2.40 -10.44 -16.04
CA GLY A 88 -3.00 -9.14 -15.73
C GLY A 88 -1.99 -8.05 -15.39
N ARG A 89 -0.99 -7.81 -16.25
CA ARG A 89 -0.28 -6.53 -16.24
C ARG A 89 -1.32 -5.42 -16.42
N LEU A 90 -1.62 -4.68 -15.35
CA LEU A 90 -2.35 -3.43 -15.42
C LEU A 90 -1.49 -2.47 -16.22
N PHE A 91 -1.74 -2.41 -17.53
CA PHE A 91 -1.06 -1.48 -18.40
C PHE A 91 -1.62 -0.08 -18.11
N PHE A 92 -0.89 0.67 -17.29
CA PHE A 92 -1.07 2.11 -17.22
C PHE A 92 -0.25 2.69 -18.36
N PRO A 93 -0.86 3.18 -19.47
CA PRO A 93 -0.11 3.94 -20.44
C PRO A 93 0.55 5.10 -19.67
N PHE A 94 1.86 5.25 -19.80
CA PHE A 94 2.68 6.29 -19.15
C PHE A 94 3.07 6.08 -17.68
N ALA A 95 2.65 5.00 -17.00
CA ALA A 95 3.26 4.61 -15.73
C ALA A 95 4.24 3.47 -15.98
N ASP A 96 5.44 3.56 -15.40
CA ASP A 96 6.41 2.47 -15.42
C ASP A 96 5.73 1.17 -14.95
N ASP A 97 6.26 0.02 -15.38
CA ASP A 97 5.94 -1.30 -14.81
C ASP A 97 6.44 -1.34 -13.34
N ASP A 98 5.90 -0.48 -12.46
CA ASP A 98 6.24 -0.40 -11.04
C ASP A 98 5.34 -1.38 -10.27
N PRO A 99 5.86 -2.57 -9.88
CA PRO A 99 5.08 -3.54 -9.12
C PRO A 99 4.62 -2.97 -7.78
N LYS A 100 5.32 -1.95 -7.23
CA LYS A 100 4.92 -1.29 -6.00
C LYS A 100 3.64 -0.49 -6.18
N THR A 101 3.45 0.15 -7.34
CA THR A 101 2.22 0.87 -7.67
C THR A 101 1.01 -0.08 -7.67
N ALA A 102 1.13 -1.23 -8.35
CA ALA A 102 0.07 -2.24 -8.37
C ALA A 102 -0.23 -2.81 -6.97
N GLU A 103 0.80 -3.06 -6.16
CA GLU A 103 0.67 -3.49 -4.77
C GLU A 103 -0.09 -2.45 -3.93
N VAL A 104 0.31 -1.18 -3.98
CA VAL A 104 -0.30 -0.10 -3.19
C VAL A 104 -1.77 0.08 -3.58
N ILE A 105 -2.09 0.13 -4.88
CA ILE A 105 -3.47 0.26 -5.37
C ILE A 105 -4.33 -0.92 -4.88
N SER A 106 -3.79 -2.13 -4.98
CA SER A 106 -4.49 -3.35 -4.54
C SER A 106 -4.76 -3.34 -3.04
N LYS A 107 -3.81 -2.84 -2.23
CA LYS A 107 -4.00 -2.65 -0.78
C LYS A 107 -5.03 -1.57 -0.47
N VAL A 108 -5.04 -0.44 -1.19
CA VAL A 108 -6.09 0.59 -1.04
C VAL A 108 -7.47 -0.03 -1.26
N GLY A 109 -7.65 -0.76 -2.36
CA GLY A 109 -8.94 -1.41 -2.67
C GLY A 109 -9.35 -2.47 -1.64
N LEU A 110 -8.39 -3.28 -1.17
CA LEU A 110 -8.62 -4.31 -0.15
C LEU A 110 -9.14 -3.71 1.16
N PHE A 111 -8.48 -2.67 1.67
CA PHE A 111 -8.81 -2.06 2.96
C PHE A 111 -9.99 -1.08 2.88
N ALA A 112 -10.23 -0.45 1.73
CA ALA A 112 -11.41 0.39 1.53
C ALA A 112 -12.71 -0.42 1.53
N ARG A 113 -12.63 -1.74 1.28
CA ARG A 113 -13.74 -2.69 1.28
C ARG A 113 -13.48 -3.86 2.24
N ASP A 114 -12.87 -3.57 3.38
CA ASP A 114 -12.36 -4.58 4.31
C ASP A 114 -13.42 -5.54 4.87
N ARG A 115 -14.70 -5.16 4.87
CA ARG A 115 -15.84 -6.05 5.16
C ARG A 115 -15.82 -7.32 4.30
N GLY A 116 -15.30 -7.22 3.07
CA GLY A 116 -15.19 -8.35 2.13
C GLY A 116 -13.98 -9.25 2.35
N ILE A 117 -13.11 -8.94 3.31
CA ILE A 117 -11.92 -9.76 3.59
C ILE A 117 -12.34 -11.08 4.22
N THR A 118 -11.97 -12.18 3.58
CA THR A 118 -12.23 -13.55 4.05
C THR A 118 -10.96 -14.30 4.45
N ASP A 119 -9.78 -13.74 4.15
CA ASP A 119 -8.51 -14.35 4.52
C ASP A 119 -8.35 -14.36 6.05
N PRO A 120 -8.25 -15.55 6.68
CA PRO A 120 -8.21 -15.66 8.13
C PRO A 120 -6.95 -15.05 8.74
N LEU A 121 -5.81 -15.04 8.03
CA LEU A 121 -4.56 -14.44 8.51
C LEU A 121 -4.63 -12.92 8.50
N ILE A 122 -5.32 -12.33 7.53
CA ILE A 122 -5.56 -10.88 7.52
C ILE A 122 -6.53 -10.50 8.63
N LEU A 123 -7.64 -11.23 8.76
CA LEU A 123 -8.65 -10.97 9.80
C LEU A 123 -8.07 -11.11 11.21
N GLN A 124 -7.23 -12.13 11.46
CA GLN A 124 -6.55 -12.29 12.74
C GLN A 124 -5.69 -11.08 13.11
N GLN A 125 -4.99 -10.49 12.13
CA GLN A 125 -4.18 -9.30 12.36
C GLN A 125 -5.02 -8.05 12.62
N ILE A 126 -6.16 -7.89 11.93
CA ILE A 126 -7.07 -6.75 12.14
C ILE A 126 -7.74 -6.82 13.52
N TYR A 127 -8.16 -8.01 13.95
CA TYR A 127 -8.84 -8.22 15.24
C TYR A 127 -7.90 -8.40 16.43
N ALA A 128 -6.59 -8.53 16.19
CA ALA A 128 -5.61 -8.61 17.26
C ALA A 128 -5.74 -7.37 18.16
N ARG A 129 -6.01 -7.61 19.45
CA ARG A 129 -6.01 -6.56 20.47
C ARG A 129 -4.56 -6.17 20.77
N ILE A 130 -4.35 -4.87 20.89
CA ILE A 130 -3.07 -4.22 21.23
C ILE A 130 -3.02 -4.06 22.75
#